data_AF-A0A5C5W979-F1
#
_entry.id   AF-A0A5C5W979-F1
#
_cell.length_a   1.000
_cell.length_b   1.000
_cell.length_c   1.000
_cell.angle_alpha   90.00
_cell.angle_beta   90.00
_cell.angle_gamma   90.00
#
_symmetry.space_group_name_H-M   'P 1'
#
loop_
_entity.id
_entity.type
_entity.pdbx_description
1 polymer ?
#
loop_
_entity_poly.entity_id
_entity_poly.type
_entity_poly.pdbx_seq_one_letter_code
_entity_poly.pdbx_strand_id
1 'polypeptide(L)'
;MDEGPKSLAPEDDSFLPVEEVITRLRKVFSYVVADAEKGAASIDGTIEYYEKRKRHSVDADEHYDAIIEELRSHRSRSYMLTLADSEDYGDAYLTTVVEPDKPIFFGFSSPEHERKALPMVQRFADATGYDIE
;
A
#
# COMPACT_ATOMS: atom_id res chain seq x y z
N MET A 1 -18.00 -8.88 -13.06
CA MET A 1 -17.63 -7.45 -13.03
C MET A 1 -16.27 -7.44 -12.40
N ASP A 2 -15.28 -6.90 -13.11
CA ASP A 2 -13.92 -6.73 -12.61
C ASP A 2 -13.97 -5.46 -11.75
N GLU A 3 -14.15 -5.63 -10.45
CA GLU A 3 -14.03 -4.51 -9.53
C GLU A 3 -12.54 -4.19 -9.45
N GLY A 4 -12.17 -2.93 -9.65
CA GLY A 4 -10.77 -2.51 -9.67
C GLY A 4 -10.03 -2.84 -8.36
N PRO A 5 -8.71 -2.57 -8.31
CA PRO A 5 -7.95 -2.76 -7.08
C PRO A 5 -8.64 -2.03 -5.92
N LYS A 6 -8.78 -2.70 -4.78
CA LYS A 6 -9.39 -2.11 -3.58
C LYS A 6 -8.41 -1.12 -2.96
N SER A 7 -8.87 0.09 -2.67
CA SER A 7 -8.11 1.09 -1.93
C SER A 7 -8.75 1.43 -0.59
N LEU A 8 -7.91 1.88 0.35
CA LEU A 8 -8.34 2.47 1.61
C LEU A 8 -7.84 3.90 1.73
N ALA A 9 -8.73 4.81 2.13
CA ALA A 9 -8.42 6.19 2.43
C ALA A 9 -9.30 6.71 3.59
N PRO A 10 -8.83 7.69 4.38
CA PRO A 10 -9.69 8.39 5.34
C PRO A 10 -10.70 9.29 4.61
N GLU A 11 -11.87 9.53 5.22
CA GLU A 11 -12.92 10.42 4.65
C GLU A 11 -12.44 11.88 4.43
N ASP A 12 -11.47 12.35 5.21
CA ASP A 12 -11.10 13.77 5.31
C ASP A 12 -9.60 14.04 5.06
N ASP A 13 -8.92 13.16 4.32
CA ASP A 13 -7.46 13.20 4.05
C ASP A 13 -6.58 13.13 5.33
N SER A 14 -7.15 12.83 6.50
CA SER A 14 -6.38 12.68 7.76
C SER A 14 -5.68 11.32 7.85
N PHE A 15 -4.63 11.13 7.06
CA PHE A 15 -3.85 9.90 7.07
C PHE A 15 -3.14 9.68 8.42
N LEU A 16 -3.23 8.45 8.93
CA LEU A 16 -2.44 8.01 10.08
C LEU A 16 -0.95 7.91 9.71
N PRO A 17 -0.05 8.20 10.66
CA PRO A 17 1.36 7.84 10.50
C PRO A 17 1.51 6.34 10.23
N VAL A 18 2.44 5.97 9.35
CA VAL A 18 2.66 4.57 8.93
C VAL A 18 2.90 3.63 10.13
N GLU A 19 3.65 4.08 11.13
CA GLU A 19 3.90 3.30 12.36
C GLU A 19 2.63 3.07 13.20
N GLU A 20 1.69 4.01 13.18
CA GLU A 20 0.39 3.85 13.85
C GLU A 20 -0.48 2.85 13.09
N VAL A 21 -0.48 2.89 11.75
CA VAL A 21 -1.14 1.87 10.91
C VAL A 21 -0.62 0.48 11.30
N ILE A 22 0.70 0.27 11.28
CA ILE A 22 1.33 -1.01 11.65
C ILE A 22 0.94 -1.43 13.07
N THR A 23 0.96 -0.50 14.03
CA THR A 23 0.60 -0.76 15.42
C THR A 23 -0.84 -1.21 15.58
N ARG A 24 -1.79 -0.62 14.84
CA ARG A 24 -3.19 -1.03 14.88
C ARG A 24 -3.40 -2.40 14.22
N LEU A 25 -2.75 -2.65 13.09
CA LEU A 25 -2.84 -3.93 12.40
C LEU A 25 -2.32 -5.09 13.27
N ARG A 26 -1.23 -4.89 14.02
CA ARG A 26 -0.71 -5.89 14.97
C ARG A 26 -1.68 -6.26 16.10
N LYS A 27 -2.71 -5.45 16.37
CA LYS A 27 -3.76 -5.77 17.35
C LYS A 27 -4.87 -6.63 16.76
N VAL A 28 -4.99 -6.66 15.43
CA VAL A 28 -6.10 -7.30 14.72
C VAL A 28 -5.64 -8.57 14.02
N PHE A 29 -4.42 -8.61 13.49
CA PHE A 29 -3.86 -9.74 12.77
C PHE A 29 -2.82 -10.47 13.61
N SER A 30 -2.86 -11.81 13.60
CA SER A 30 -1.89 -12.65 14.33
C SER A 30 -0.51 -12.63 13.69
N TYR A 31 -0.43 -12.36 12.39
CA TYR A 31 0.81 -12.31 11.63
C TYR A 31 0.90 -10.99 10.87
N VAL A 32 1.90 -10.18 11.20
CA VAL A 32 2.18 -8.88 10.56
C VAL A 32 3.68 -8.77 10.34
N VAL A 33 4.11 -8.83 9.08
CA VAL A 33 5.47 -8.49 8.67
C VAL A 33 5.45 -7.07 8.12
N ALA A 34 6.34 -6.22 8.64
CA ALA A 34 6.57 -4.88 8.13
C ALA A 34 8.04 -4.78 7.70
N ASP A 35 8.25 -4.65 6.39
CA ASP A 35 9.57 -4.69 5.77
C ASP A 35 9.88 -3.34 5.12
N ALA A 36 10.71 -2.55 5.81
CA ALA A 36 11.13 -1.22 5.35
C ALA A 36 12.00 -1.29 4.09
N GLU A 37 12.84 -2.33 3.95
CA GLU A 37 13.72 -2.46 2.80
C GLU A 37 12.91 -2.78 1.53
N LYS A 38 11.93 -3.68 1.63
CA LYS A 38 10.98 -3.94 0.53
C LYS A 38 10.08 -2.75 0.26
N GLY A 39 9.66 -2.00 1.29
CA GLY A 39 8.93 -0.75 1.13
C GLY A 39 9.72 0.26 0.29
N ALA A 40 10.96 0.54 0.71
CA ALA A 40 11.87 1.43 -0.02
C ALA A 40 12.15 0.95 -1.45
N ALA A 41 12.36 -0.35 -1.66
CA ALA A 41 12.57 -0.93 -2.99
C ALA A 41 11.34 -0.77 -3.90
N SER A 42 10.12 -0.84 -3.35
CA SER A 42 8.90 -0.57 -4.12
C SER A 42 8.83 0.89 -4.57
N ILE A 43 9.19 1.84 -3.69
CA ILE A 43 9.27 3.26 -4.03
C ILE A 43 10.31 3.50 -5.12
N ASP A 44 11.48 2.87 -5.02
CA ASP A 44 12.55 2.97 -6.03
C ASP A 44 12.05 2.48 -7.40
N GLY A 45 11.29 1.38 -7.45
CA GLY A 45 10.67 0.89 -8.68
C GLY A 45 9.64 1.86 -9.28
N THR A 46 8.84 2.52 -8.43
CA THR A 46 7.88 3.56 -8.87
C THR A 46 8.60 4.80 -9.41
N ILE A 47 9.69 5.22 -8.76
CA ILE A 47 10.54 6.32 -9.25
C ILE A 47 11.11 5.97 -10.62
N GLU A 48 11.69 4.78 -10.80
CA GLU A 48 12.24 4.33 -12.08
C GLU A 48 11.18 4.34 -13.19
N TYR A 49 9.95 3.93 -12.86
CA TYR A 49 8.81 3.98 -13.78
C TYR A 49 8.53 5.42 -14.26
N TYR A 50 8.46 6.39 -13.33
CA TYR A 50 8.21 7.78 -13.69
C TYR A 50 9.39 8.43 -14.41
N GLU A 51 10.64 8.14 -14.02
CA GLU A 51 11.83 8.60 -14.74
C GLU A 51 11.84 8.07 -16.19
N LYS A 52 11.41 6.82 -16.41
CA LYS A 52 11.26 6.26 -17.76
C LYS A 52 10.17 6.98 -18.56
N ARG A 53 9.01 7.26 -17.96
CA ARG A 53 7.95 8.02 -18.62
C ARG A 53 8.35 9.45 -18.95
N LYS A 54 9.06 10.12 -18.03
CA LYS A 54 9.61 11.46 -18.20
C LYS A 54 10.46 11.55 -19.48
N ARG A 55 11.36 10.60 -19.71
CA ARG A 55 12.20 10.54 -20.94
C ARG A 55 11.41 10.47 -22.26
N HIS A 56 10.15 10.03 -22.21
CA HIS A 56 9.29 9.87 -23.38
C HIS A 56 8.22 10.98 -23.51
N SER A 57 8.17 11.93 -22.58
CA SER A 57 7.22 13.04 -22.60
C SER A 57 7.93 14.36 -22.87
N VAL A 58 7.52 15.07 -23.92
CA VAL A 58 8.18 16.31 -24.36
C VAL A 58 7.80 17.52 -23.49
N ASP A 59 6.63 17.48 -22.84
CA ASP A 59 6.02 18.66 -22.18
C ASP A 59 5.65 18.45 -20.70
N ALA A 60 6.09 17.36 -20.06
CA ALA A 60 5.66 17.00 -18.69
C ALA A 60 6.80 16.92 -17.67
N ASP A 61 7.93 17.61 -17.92
CA ASP A 61 9.15 17.49 -17.13
C ASP A 61 8.93 17.86 -15.65
N GLU A 62 8.36 19.04 -15.41
CA GLU A 62 8.10 19.57 -14.06
C GLU A 62 7.07 18.73 -13.27
N HIS A 63 6.08 18.18 -13.96
CA HIS A 63 5.07 17.31 -13.34
C HIS A 63 5.70 16.02 -12.81
N TYR A 64 6.57 15.38 -13.61
CA TYR A 64 7.26 14.17 -13.17
C TYR A 64 8.28 14.44 -12.07
N ASP A 65 8.96 15.58 -12.10
CA ASP A 65 9.90 15.96 -11.04
C ASP A 65 9.22 16.11 -9.69
N ALA A 66 8.04 16.77 -9.65
CA ALA A 66 7.26 16.89 -8.43
C ALA A 66 6.85 15.52 -7.87
N ILE A 67 6.39 14.60 -8.72
CA ILE A 67 6.03 13.23 -8.32
C ILE A 67 7.26 12.48 -7.78
N ILE A 68 8.39 12.56 -8.48
CA ILE A 68 9.62 11.85 -8.09
C ILE A 68 10.17 12.40 -6.77
N GLU A 69 10.13 13.71 -6.56
CA GLU A 69 10.56 14.33 -5.30
C GLU A 69 9.67 13.91 -4.13
N GLU A 70 8.35 13.89 -4.33
CA GLU A 70 7.39 13.39 -3.33
C GLU A 70 7.71 11.94 -2.96
N LEU A 71 7.84 11.04 -3.94
CA LEU A 71 8.18 9.63 -3.71
C LEU A 71 9.52 9.46 -2.96
N ARG A 72 10.55 10.24 -3.32
CA ARG A 72 11.84 10.22 -2.60
C ARG A 72 11.68 10.60 -1.13
N SER A 73 10.79 11.55 -0.82
CA SER A 73 10.49 11.96 0.55
C SER A 73 9.75 10.87 1.36
N HIS A 74 9.07 9.94 0.68
CA HIS A 74 8.34 8.83 1.30
C HIS A 74 9.22 7.60 1.52
N ARG A 75 10.23 7.38 0.67
CA ARG A 75 11.10 6.19 0.63
C ARG A 75 11.53 5.64 2.00
N SER A 76 11.98 6.49 2.92
CA SER A 76 12.48 6.08 4.24
C SER A 76 11.38 5.79 5.28
N ARG A 77 10.13 6.09 4.93
CA ARG A 77 8.93 5.98 5.77
C ARG A 77 7.90 5.00 5.19
N SER A 78 8.23 4.33 4.09
CA SER A 78 7.35 3.35 3.44
C SER A 78 7.70 1.93 3.85
N TYR A 79 6.67 1.10 4.03
CA TYR A 79 6.83 -0.31 4.41
C TYR A 79 6.03 -1.21 3.48
N MET A 80 6.63 -2.33 3.09
CA MET A 80 5.87 -3.45 2.53
C MET A 80 5.29 -4.23 3.71
N LEU A 81 3.96 -4.34 3.75
CA LEU A 81 3.24 -5.10 4.76
C LEU A 81 2.79 -6.44 4.19
N THR A 82 2.97 -7.50 4.97
CA THR A 82 2.29 -8.79 4.80
C THR A 82 1.44 -9.06 6.04
N LEU A 83 0.14 -9.28 5.86
CA LEU A 83 -0.81 -9.51 6.94
C LEU A 83 -1.46 -10.88 6.76
N ALA A 84 -1.67 -11.60 7.86
CA ALA A 84 -2.42 -12.86 7.90
C ALA A 84 -2.89 -13.22 9.31
N ASP A 85 -3.75 -14.24 9.41
CA ASP A 85 -4.21 -14.80 10.69
C ASP A 85 -3.29 -15.90 11.24
N SER A 86 -2.31 -16.36 10.45
CA SER A 86 -1.28 -17.31 10.85
C SER A 86 -0.03 -17.13 9.97
N GLU A 87 1.09 -17.74 10.36
CA GLU A 87 2.32 -17.76 9.55
C GLU A 87 2.21 -18.70 8.32
N ASP A 88 1.33 -19.71 8.38
CA ASP A 88 1.05 -20.67 7.29
C ASP A 88 -0.18 -20.24 6.47
N TYR A 89 -0.20 -18.98 6.06
CA TYR A 89 -1.41 -18.30 5.58
C TYR A 89 -1.95 -18.76 4.23
N GLY A 90 -1.23 -19.60 3.49
CA GLY A 90 -1.64 -20.08 2.17
C GLY A 90 -2.03 -18.92 1.23
N ASP A 91 -3.28 -18.93 0.76
CA ASP A 91 -3.84 -17.87 -0.10
C ASP A 91 -4.66 -16.81 0.68
N ALA A 92 -4.70 -16.86 2.01
CA ALA A 92 -5.47 -15.94 2.85
C ALA A 92 -4.55 -14.92 3.52
N TYR A 93 -3.99 -14.01 2.71
CA TYR A 93 -3.11 -12.96 3.19
C TYR A 93 -3.40 -11.63 2.49
N LEU A 94 -2.84 -10.54 3.00
CA LEU A 94 -2.76 -9.26 2.27
C LEU A 94 -1.30 -8.84 2.14
N THR A 95 -0.94 -8.33 0.96
CA THR A 95 0.31 -7.61 0.74
C THR A 95 0.03 -6.24 0.19
N THR A 96 0.65 -5.22 0.78
CA THR A 96 0.50 -3.83 0.33
C THR A 96 1.71 -2.99 0.73
N VAL A 97 1.95 -1.90 0.00
CA VAL A 97 2.89 -0.87 0.42
C VAL A 97 2.10 0.22 1.12
N VAL A 98 2.50 0.56 2.34
CA VAL A 98 1.95 1.69 3.06
C VAL A 98 2.95 2.84 2.98
N GLU A 99 2.49 3.96 2.45
CA GLU A 99 3.24 5.20 2.31
C GLU A 99 2.59 6.29 3.16
N PRO A 100 3.36 7.30 3.62
CA PRO A 100 2.78 8.49 4.23
C PRO A 100 1.82 9.19 3.26
N ASP A 101 0.69 9.67 3.79
CA ASP A 101 -0.21 10.60 3.08
C ASP A 101 -0.73 10.09 1.73
N LYS A 102 -0.82 8.76 1.56
CA LYS A 102 -1.32 8.09 0.35
C LYS A 102 -2.37 7.04 0.69
N PRO A 103 -3.37 6.83 -0.20
CA PRO A 103 -4.25 5.69 -0.12
C PRO A 103 -3.50 4.35 -0.16
N ILE A 104 -4.04 3.36 0.52
CA ILE A 104 -3.46 2.02 0.61
C ILE A 104 -4.11 1.14 -0.46
N PHE A 105 -3.33 0.61 -1.39
CA PHE A 105 -3.83 -0.23 -2.47
C PHE A 105 -3.54 -1.71 -2.22
N PHE A 106 -4.53 -2.57 -2.46
CA PHE A 106 -4.36 -4.02 -2.38
C PHE A 106 -4.29 -4.64 -3.77
N GLY A 107 -3.21 -5.37 -4.03
CA GLY A 107 -3.07 -6.22 -5.20
C GLY A 107 -3.43 -7.67 -4.85
N PHE A 108 -4.20 -8.31 -5.72
CA PHE A 108 -4.51 -9.74 -5.60
C PHE A 108 -3.85 -10.52 -6.75
N SER A 109 -3.28 -11.67 -6.41
CA SER A 109 -2.59 -12.53 -7.38
C SER A 109 -3.55 -13.40 -8.20
N SER A 110 -4.79 -13.58 -7.74
CA SER A 110 -5.84 -14.31 -8.44
C SER A 110 -7.22 -13.95 -7.89
N PRO A 111 -8.32 -14.22 -8.64
CA PRO A 111 -9.68 -14.07 -8.13
C PRO A 111 -10.01 -14.95 -6.91
N GLU A 112 -9.28 -16.05 -6.72
CA GLU A 112 -9.44 -16.90 -5.54
C GLU A 112 -8.77 -16.27 -4.31
N HIS A 113 -7.56 -15.72 -4.49
CA HIS A 113 -6.87 -14.97 -3.45
C HIS A 113 -7.70 -13.76 -3.02
N GLU A 114 -8.22 -12.97 -3.96
CA GLU A 114 -9.10 -11.85 -3.66
C GLU A 114 -10.28 -12.25 -2.77
N ARG A 115 -11.02 -13.30 -3.17
CA ARG A 115 -12.17 -13.79 -2.40
C ARG A 115 -11.81 -14.20 -0.97
N LYS A 116 -10.63 -14.79 -0.77
CA LYS A 116 -10.13 -15.21 0.55
C LYS A 116 -9.62 -14.02 1.37
N ALA A 117 -9.05 -13.01 0.72
CA ALA A 117 -8.43 -11.86 1.37
C ALA A 117 -9.40 -10.70 1.64
N LEU A 118 -10.54 -10.61 0.93
CA LEU A 118 -11.54 -9.54 1.11
C LEU A 118 -11.98 -9.32 2.57
N PRO A 119 -12.26 -10.36 3.39
CA PRO A 119 -12.58 -10.16 4.81
C PRO A 119 -11.46 -9.47 5.60
N MET A 120 -10.21 -9.61 5.17
CA MET A 120 -9.07 -8.96 5.79
C MET A 120 -8.97 -7.48 5.39
N VAL A 121 -9.41 -7.12 4.18
CA VAL A 121 -9.49 -5.71 3.76
C VAL A 121 -10.45 -4.96 4.67
N GLN A 122 -11.61 -5.55 4.97
CA GLN A 122 -12.56 -4.97 5.92
C GLN A 122 -11.95 -4.81 7.33
N ARG A 123 -11.25 -5.83 7.83
CA ARG A 123 -10.57 -5.74 9.13
C ARG A 123 -9.46 -4.70 9.14
N PHE A 124 -8.78 -4.50 8.02
CA PHE A 124 -7.81 -3.42 7.87
C PHE A 124 -8.52 -2.06 7.98
N ALA A 125 -9.58 -1.86 7.20
CA ALA A 125 -10.39 -0.66 7.21
C ALA A 125 -10.90 -0.33 8.62
N ASP A 126 -11.48 -1.31 9.32
CA ASP A 126 -11.95 -1.18 10.70
C ASP A 126 -10.82 -0.81 11.67
N ALA A 127 -9.61 -1.37 11.48
CA ALA A 127 -8.45 -1.08 12.32
C ALA A 127 -7.94 0.35 12.13
N THR A 128 -7.93 0.86 10.90
CA THR A 128 -7.45 2.22 10.60
C THR A 128 -8.52 3.29 10.73
N GLY A 129 -9.80 2.91 10.62
CA GLY A 129 -10.91 3.85 10.45
C GLY A 129 -10.94 4.46 9.05
N TYR A 130 -10.45 3.74 8.05
CA TYR A 130 -10.47 4.18 6.64
C TYR A 130 -11.66 3.56 5.91
N ASP A 131 -12.14 4.22 4.87
CA ASP A 131 -13.17 3.69 3.99
C ASP A 131 -12.57 2.84 2.88
N ILE A 132 -13.38 1.91 2.37
CA ILE A 132 -13.06 1.09 1.21
C ILE A 132 -13.63 1.77 -0.03
N GLU A 133 -12.79 1.98 -1.03
CA GLU A 133 -13.14 2.53 -2.35
C GLU A 133 -13.12 1.46 -3.46
#